data_AF-A0A715W597-F1
#
_entry.id   AF-A0A715W597-F1
#
_cell.length_a   1.000
_cell.length_b   1.000
_cell.length_c   1.000
_cell.angle_alpha   90.00
_cell.angle_beta   90.00
_cell.angle_gamma   90.00
#
_symmetry.space_group_name_H-M   'P 1'
#
loop_
_entity.id
_entity.type
_entity.pdbx_description
1 polymer ?
#
loop_
_entity_poly.entity_id
_entity_poly.type
_entity_poly.pdbx_seq_one_letter_code
_entity_poly.pdbx_strand_id
1 'polypeptide(L)'
;MKVKVLSLLVPALLVAGAANAAEIYNKDGNKLDLFGKVDGLHYFSDDKGSDGDQDIVKYVDVGATYYFNKNMSTYVDYKINLLDKNDFTRDAGINTDDIVALGLVYQF
;
A
#
# COMPACT_ATOMS: atom_id res chain seq x y z
N MET A 1 1.51 12.30 24.80
CA MET A 1 2.38 12.89 23.75
C MET A 1 1.54 13.00 22.47
N LYS A 2 1.56 14.12 21.71
CA LYS A 2 0.75 14.24 20.48
C LYS A 2 1.48 13.59 19.30
N VAL A 3 1.18 12.34 18.99
CA VAL A 3 1.70 11.66 17.79
C VAL A 3 0.90 12.16 16.60
N LYS A 4 1.46 13.08 15.80
CA LYS A 4 0.86 13.47 14.51
C LYS A 4 1.27 12.43 13.49
N VAL A 5 0.44 11.41 13.26
CA VAL A 5 0.69 10.43 12.21
C VAL A 5 0.34 11.08 10.87
N LEU A 6 1.37 11.36 10.10
CA LEU A 6 1.27 11.83 8.73
C LEU A 6 0.63 10.68 7.93
N SER A 7 -0.65 10.85 7.55
CA SER A 7 -1.38 9.87 6.73
C SER A 7 -0.49 9.41 5.57
N LEU A 8 -0.30 8.10 5.45
CA LEU A 8 0.46 7.45 4.38
C LEU A 8 -0.01 8.00 3.01
N LEU A 9 0.70 9.00 2.49
CA LEU A 9 0.72 9.31 1.07
C LEU A 9 1.21 8.04 0.41
N VAL A 10 0.32 7.26 -0.20
CA VAL A 10 0.72 6.21 -1.13
C VAL A 10 1.29 6.97 -2.32
N PRO A 11 2.61 7.03 -2.51
CA PRO A 11 3.12 7.50 -3.79
C PRO A 11 2.63 6.44 -4.76
N ALA A 12 1.83 6.83 -5.74
CA ALA A 12 1.61 6.01 -6.92
C ALA A 12 3.01 5.78 -7.51
N LEU A 13 3.62 4.67 -7.12
CA LEU A 13 4.92 4.25 -7.58
C LEU A 13 4.77 4.20 -9.10
N LEU A 14 5.57 4.95 -9.85
CA LEU A 14 5.57 4.81 -11.31
C LEU A 14 5.92 3.36 -11.61
N VAL A 15 4.91 2.53 -11.90
CA VAL A 15 5.06 1.11 -12.21
C VAL A 15 5.52 0.99 -13.66
N ALA A 16 6.72 1.49 -13.94
CA ALA A 16 7.50 1.12 -15.10
C ALA A 16 8.64 0.24 -14.58
N GLY A 17 8.30 -1.01 -14.21
CA GLY A 17 9.29 -2.03 -13.83
C GLY A 17 9.70 -2.04 -12.35
N ALA A 18 8.75 -2.19 -11.42
CA ALA A 18 9.11 -2.56 -10.05
C ALA A 18 9.88 -3.88 -10.09
N ALA A 19 11.13 -3.90 -9.60
CA ALA A 19 12.06 -5.04 -9.67
C ALA A 19 11.53 -6.35 -9.04
N ASN A 20 10.37 -6.30 -8.36
CA ASN A 20 9.75 -7.42 -7.65
C ASN A 20 8.37 -7.82 -8.20
N ALA A 21 7.91 -7.23 -9.31
CA ALA A 21 6.66 -7.64 -9.95
C ALA A 21 6.86 -8.90 -10.80
N ALA A 22 5.87 -9.80 -10.77
CA ALA A 22 5.84 -10.99 -11.59
C ALA A 22 5.16 -10.68 -12.93
N GLU A 23 5.88 -10.86 -14.04
CA GLU A 23 5.27 -10.87 -15.37
C GLU A 23 4.44 -12.15 -15.53
N ILE A 24 3.14 -12.03 -15.72
CA ILE A 24 2.22 -13.17 -15.86
C ILE A 24 1.77 -13.36 -17.32
N TYR A 25 1.79 -12.28 -18.11
CA TYR A 25 1.48 -12.31 -19.53
C TYR A 25 2.30 -11.27 -20.28
N ASN A 26 2.83 -11.63 -21.44
CA ASN A 26 3.50 -10.71 -22.34
C ASN A 26 3.38 -11.18 -23.79
N LYS A 27 2.64 -10.43 -24.60
CA LYS A 27 2.51 -10.70 -26.03
C LYS A 27 2.42 -9.39 -26.81
N ASP A 28 3.31 -9.23 -27.79
CA ASP A 28 3.28 -8.11 -28.75
C ASP A 28 3.20 -6.73 -28.07
N GLY A 29 3.84 -6.56 -26.91
CA GLY A 29 3.86 -5.31 -26.15
C GLY A 29 2.67 -5.08 -25.23
N ASN A 30 1.68 -5.99 -25.22
CA ASN A 30 0.64 -6.07 -24.20
C ASN A 30 1.16 -6.92 -23.04
N LYS A 31 1.31 -6.33 -21.86
CA LYS A 31 1.92 -6.98 -20.70
C LYS A 31 1.03 -6.86 -19.46
N LEU A 32 0.98 -7.92 -18.67
CA LEU A 32 0.36 -7.93 -17.34
C LEU A 32 1.42 -8.31 -16.30
N ASP A 33 1.66 -7.40 -15.37
CA ASP A 33 2.47 -7.64 -14.19
C ASP A 33 1.56 -7.72 -12.95
N LEU A 34 1.84 -8.68 -12.06
CA LEU A 34 1.23 -8.77 -10.72
C LEU A 34 2.28 -8.49 -9.65
N PHE A 35 1.87 -7.82 -8.59
CA PHE A 35 2.73 -7.56 -7.44
C PHE A 35 1.92 -7.59 -6.14
N GLY A 36 2.65 -7.67 -5.04
CA GLY A 36 2.07 -7.55 -3.73
C GLY A 36 3.12 -7.23 -2.67
N LYS A 37 2.65 -6.73 -1.53
CA LYS A 37 3.47 -6.39 -0.38
C LYS A 37 2.72 -6.74 0.89
N VAL A 38 3.45 -7.30 1.85
CA VAL A 38 2.97 -7.44 3.23
C VAL A 38 3.88 -6.59 4.09
N ASP A 39 3.30 -5.72 4.90
CA ASP A 39 4.06 -4.86 5.81
C ASP A 39 3.43 -4.87 7.20
N GLY A 40 4.29 -4.81 8.21
CA GLY A 40 3.94 -4.93 9.61
C GLY A 40 4.96 -4.20 10.47
N LEU A 41 4.49 -3.19 11.20
CA LEU A 41 5.29 -2.43 12.15
C LEU A 41 4.56 -2.40 13.49
N HIS A 42 5.19 -3.02 14.47
CA HIS A 42 4.73 -3.11 15.83
C HIS A 42 5.70 -2.33 16.74
N TYR A 43 5.14 -1.48 17.59
CA TYR A 43 5.88 -0.73 18.59
C TYR A 43 5.71 -1.41 19.95
N PHE A 44 6.82 -1.92 20.49
CA PHE A 44 6.85 -2.61 21.77
C PHE A 44 7.16 -1.63 22.92
N SER A 45 6.37 -1.66 23.99
CA SER A 45 6.65 -0.93 25.24
C SER A 45 6.18 -1.72 26.47
N ASP A 46 6.86 -1.52 27.59
CA ASP A 46 6.50 -2.05 28.90
C ASP A 46 5.60 -1.11 29.72
N ASP A 47 5.43 0.14 29.26
CA ASP A 47 4.54 1.11 29.89
C ASP A 47 3.06 0.81 29.59
N LYS A 48 2.33 0.39 30.62
CA LYS A 48 0.88 0.11 30.55
C LYS A 48 0.04 1.39 30.58
N GLY A 49 0.63 2.54 30.88
CA GLY A 49 -0.02 3.84 30.77
C GLY A 49 0.26 4.45 29.40
N SER A 50 -0.80 4.85 28.70
CA SER A 50 -0.74 5.50 27.38
C SER A 50 -0.29 4.59 26.23
N ASP A 51 -1.02 3.49 26.00
CA ASP A 51 -0.99 2.75 24.72
C ASP A 51 0.42 2.35 24.27
N GLY A 52 1.26 1.87 25.21
CA GLY A 52 2.67 1.62 24.94
C GLY A 52 2.93 0.52 23.90
N ASP A 53 2.08 -0.49 23.81
CA ASP A 53 2.26 -1.65 22.93
C ASP A 53 1.20 -1.60 21.81
N GLN A 54 1.60 -1.27 20.58
CA GLN A 54 0.65 -0.99 19.48
C GLN A 54 1.18 -1.38 18.10
N ASP A 55 0.28 -1.92 17.27
CA ASP A 55 0.48 -2.01 15.82
C ASP A 55 0.24 -0.62 15.19
N ILE A 56 1.22 -0.11 14.44
CA ILE A 56 1.14 1.21 13.77
C ILE A 56 0.97 1.05 12.25
N VAL A 57 1.48 -0.05 11.70
CA VAL A 57 1.29 -0.43 10.29
C VAL A 57 1.02 -1.91 10.22
N LYS A 58 -0.05 -2.33 9.55
CA LYS A 58 -0.33 -3.73 9.29
C LYS A 58 -1.23 -3.85 8.08
N TYR A 59 -0.71 -4.33 6.97
CA TYR A 59 -1.51 -4.47 5.77
C TYR A 59 -0.97 -5.53 4.82
N VAL A 60 -1.87 -6.01 3.96
CA VAL A 60 -1.55 -6.77 2.76
C VAL A 60 -1.99 -5.94 1.57
N ASP A 61 -1.11 -5.79 0.60
CA ASP A 61 -1.35 -5.06 -0.63
C ASP A 61 -1.17 -6.02 -1.81
N VAL A 62 -2.12 -5.99 -2.73
CA VAL A 62 -2.08 -6.74 -3.99
C VAL A 62 -2.42 -5.78 -5.12
N GLY A 63 -1.66 -5.85 -6.20
CA GLY A 63 -1.84 -4.97 -7.31
C GLY A 63 -1.48 -5.61 -8.64
N ALA A 64 -2.01 -4.99 -9.69
CA ALA A 64 -1.76 -5.37 -11.06
C ALA A 64 -1.50 -4.14 -11.90
N THR A 65 -0.58 -4.26 -12.86
CA THR A 65 -0.37 -3.24 -13.88
C THR A 65 -0.52 -3.88 -15.24
N TYR A 66 -1.42 -3.32 -16.04
CA TYR A 66 -1.60 -3.68 -17.44
C TYR A 66 -0.99 -2.62 -18.33
N TYR A 67 -0.04 -3.02 -19.16
CA TYR A 67 0.60 -2.18 -20.15
C TYR A 67 -0.09 -2.44 -21.49
N PHE A 68 -0.82 -1.44 -22.00
CA PHE A 68 -1.42 -1.50 -23.33
C PHE A 68 -0.35 -1.42 -24.42
N ASN A 69 0.71 -0.67 -24.15
CA ASN A 69 1.90 -0.53 -24.98
C ASN A 69 3.03 0.11 -24.14
N LYS A 70 4.17 0.45 -24.78
CA LYS A 70 5.33 1.07 -24.11
C LYS A 70 5.05 2.45 -23.49
N ASN A 71 4.00 3.14 -23.93
CA ASN A 71 3.70 4.51 -23.57
C ASN A 71 2.45 4.64 -22.70
N MET A 72 1.65 3.59 -22.55
CA MET A 72 0.38 3.65 -21.83
C MET A 72 0.14 2.39 -20.99
N SER A 73 -0.14 2.61 -19.71
CA SER A 73 -0.52 1.55 -18.78
C SER A 73 -1.64 1.99 -17.84
N THR A 74 -2.31 1.02 -17.25
CA THR A 74 -3.25 1.23 -16.14
C THR A 74 -2.86 0.33 -14.99
N TYR A 75 -3.17 0.73 -13.77
CA TYR A 75 -2.95 -0.08 -12.58
C TYR A 75 -4.17 -0.09 -11.67
N VAL A 76 -4.26 -1.15 -10.88
CA VAL A 76 -5.18 -1.30 -9.76
C VAL A 76 -4.41 -1.85 -8.57
N ASP A 77 -4.63 -1.26 -7.40
CA ASP A 77 -4.10 -1.71 -6.13
C ASP A 77 -5.23 -1.87 -5.14
N TYR A 78 -5.18 -2.94 -4.35
CA TYR A 78 -6.05 -3.14 -3.21
C TYR A 78 -5.21 -3.41 -1.96
N LYS A 79 -5.24 -2.44 -1.05
CA LYS A 79 -4.62 -2.52 0.26
C LYS A 79 -5.68 -2.91 1.28
N ILE A 80 -5.53 -4.11 1.81
CA ILE A 80 -6.31 -4.65 2.91
C ILE A 80 -5.62 -4.23 4.21
N ASN A 81 -6.25 -3.34 4.95
CA ASN A 81 -5.75 -2.87 6.22
C ASN A 81 -6.09 -3.87 7.32
N LEU A 82 -5.09 -4.25 8.11
CA LEU A 82 -5.21 -5.27 9.15
C LEU A 82 -5.02 -4.66 10.54
N LEU A 83 -5.00 -3.34 10.66
CA LEU A 83 -4.95 -2.64 11.95
C LEU A 83 -6.30 -2.70 12.64
N ASP A 84 -6.25 -2.89 13.96
CA ASP A 84 -7.44 -2.82 14.80
C ASP A 84 -7.87 -1.36 14.99
N LYS A 85 -9.17 -1.13 14.88
CA LYS A 85 -9.79 0.14 15.26
C LYS A 85 -9.95 0.19 16.78
N ASN A 86 -9.09 0.96 17.44
CA ASN A 86 -9.03 1.10 18.89
C ASN A 86 -8.86 2.57 19.29
N ASP A 87 -8.74 2.84 20.60
CA ASP A 87 -8.58 4.20 21.10
C ASP A 87 -7.28 4.84 20.58
N PHE A 88 -6.19 4.09 20.53
CA PHE A 88 -4.91 4.56 19.98
C PHE A 88 -5.02 4.95 18.50
N THR A 89 -5.53 4.08 17.63
CA THR A 89 -5.62 4.36 16.19
C THR A 89 -6.56 5.51 15.90
N ARG A 90 -7.65 5.66 16.67
CA ARG A 90 -8.56 6.79 16.59
C ARG A 90 -7.90 8.10 17.04
N ASP A 91 -7.23 8.09 18.19
CA ASP A 91 -6.65 9.30 18.79
C ASP A 91 -5.42 9.79 18.03
N ALA A 92 -4.65 8.86 17.43
CA ALA A 92 -3.52 9.15 16.55
C ALA A 92 -3.94 9.53 15.12
N GLY A 93 -5.23 9.38 14.77
CA GLY A 93 -5.74 9.64 13.41
C GLY A 93 -5.23 8.67 12.35
N ILE A 94 -4.91 7.43 12.76
CA ILE A 94 -4.46 6.36 11.87
C ILE A 94 -5.67 5.77 11.15
N ASN A 95 -5.61 5.73 9.82
CA ASN A 95 -6.67 5.11 9.02
C ASN A 95 -6.57 3.57 9.11
N THR A 96 -7.65 2.91 9.50
CA THR A 96 -7.77 1.45 9.62
C THR A 96 -8.63 0.83 8.52
N ASP A 97 -9.11 1.64 7.57
CA ASP A 97 -9.93 1.18 6.47
C ASP A 97 -9.05 0.67 5.32
N ASP A 98 -9.64 -0.19 4.50
CA ASP A 98 -9.04 -0.64 3.25
C ASP A 98 -8.97 0.51 2.23
N ILE A 99 -8.04 0.39 1.29
CA ILE A 99 -7.84 1.39 0.23
C ILE A 99 -7.78 0.69 -1.13
N VAL A 100 -8.54 1.22 -2.10
CA VAL A 100 -8.40 0.87 -3.51
C VAL A 100 -7.79 2.06 -4.25
N ALA A 101 -6.79 1.80 -5.08
CA ALA A 101 -6.23 2.78 -6.01
C ALA A 101 -6.38 2.30 -7.45
N LEU A 102 -6.67 3.23 -8.34
CA LEU A 102 -6.80 3.01 -9.78
C LEU A 102 -6.19 4.20 -10.49
N GLY A 103 -5.44 3.95 -11.56
CA GLY A 103 -4.83 5.02 -12.32
C GLY A 103 -4.40 4.62 -13.72
N LEU A 104 -4.26 5.62 -14.57
CA LEU A 104 -3.71 5.50 -15.91
C LEU A 104 -2.43 6.32 -16.00
N VAL A 105 -1.39 5.74 -16.60
CA VAL A 105 -0.09 6.38 -16.80
C VAL A 105 0.17 6.47 -18.30
N TYR A 106 0.55 7.66 -18.74
CA TYR A 106 0.99 7.91 -20.11
C TYR A 106 2.38 8.56 -20.09
N GLN A 107 3.30 8.04 -20.90
CA GLN A 107 4.68 8.50 -20.99
C GLN A 107 5.04 8.92 -22.42
N PHE A 108 5.60 10.14 -22.55
CA PHE A 108 6.03 10.75 -23.81
C PHE A 108 7.38 10.23 -24.29
#